data_AF-A0A165ZIN1-F1
#
_entry.id   AF-A0A165ZIN1-F1
#
_cell.length_a   1.000
_cell.length_b   1.000
_cell.length_c   1.000
_cell.angle_alpha   90.00
_cell.angle_beta   90.00
_cell.angle_gamma   90.00
#
_symmetry.space_group_name_H-M   'P 1'
#
loop_
_entity.id
_entity.type
_entity.pdbx_description
1 polymer ?
#
loop_
_entity_poly.entity_id
_entity_poly.type
_entity_poly.pdbx_seq_one_letter_code
_entity_poly.pdbx_strand_id
1 'polypeptide(L)'
;MTDSNEHGSDGADDWDYDYDEEIRSTPESQRSSSPEPDSDPEVNFQRNAAISPVCRLPLEIMSRIFTLYAEKHKWFWKLSWTRLMLVCRRFREIGLQHSELWSYISLRITDKTDHDSLLVRRARAKGWPLTVKIHYDQAMADYLGGLGGSYWDPAALGWLSIEFASNAPSAKDFLHNLSAHVYPKLVYLCLEMDRSQAESCEDIISLLLTSTTAPRLRSLSLPVAPMGLMSDLTSLRHFSMSTVPLDGRIARNLAAFLQRCPGIIGLSFTQLDTSFKGMDLLTIPSRITLPEYESLFHFGGLRFVNTLLGCLTLPRAKSLILLINSVESSQEIQRLADNVKVYLRDSETANTGAYTLRVHGGTFSTYPPPEVGELPNMSLGTGGIFGASSTQHHMSVMLPAFVCAGRLAEIDVRFRGDRDYGDPPVGTSSISRTPGRALLFIRAEDPALWALDVLRKLLLVETGTQVTGICVDLTMWEDHNDRDVKRMIKRLCDFLGSARAAGKAVEVVEFLCADAPDDFLELIPSKKLRSLARLEIRTGDEEDASSSDAEYDL
;
A
#
# COMPACT_ATOMS: atom_id res chain seq x y z
N MET A 1 7.90 -35.51 26.31
CA MET A 1 9.35 -35.19 26.23
C MET A 1 9.72 -35.18 24.77
N THR A 2 9.41 -34.06 24.11
CA THR A 2 9.74 -33.76 22.72
C THR A 2 9.77 -32.24 22.67
N ASP A 3 10.97 -31.71 22.85
CA ASP A 3 11.28 -30.28 22.81
C ASP A 3 10.97 -29.76 21.41
N SER A 4 10.04 -28.82 21.36
CA SER A 4 9.66 -28.10 20.14
C SER A 4 10.33 -26.74 20.22
N ASN A 5 11.38 -26.58 19.40
CA ASN A 5 12.08 -25.31 19.19
C ASN A 5 11.13 -24.34 18.49
N GLU A 6 10.54 -23.43 19.25
CA GLU A 6 9.90 -22.22 18.72
C GLU A 6 10.99 -21.17 18.50
N HIS A 7 11.38 -20.95 17.24
CA HIS A 7 12.10 -19.75 16.82
C HIS A 7 11.05 -18.68 16.48
N GLY A 8 10.69 -17.90 17.49
CA GLY A 8 9.99 -16.63 17.33
C GLY A 8 10.91 -15.64 16.64
N SER A 9 10.62 -15.36 15.37
CA SER A 9 11.22 -14.28 14.59
C SER A 9 10.58 -12.96 15.03
N ASP A 10 11.06 -12.40 16.15
CA ASP A 10 10.87 -10.99 16.47
C ASP A 10 11.71 -10.16 15.48
N GLY A 11 11.07 -9.80 14.36
CA GLY A 11 11.54 -8.75 13.48
C GLY A 11 11.30 -7.39 14.12
N ALA A 12 11.97 -7.13 15.24
CA ALA A 12 12.23 -5.77 15.69
C ALA A 12 13.21 -5.17 14.67
N ASP A 13 12.69 -4.35 13.76
CA ASP A 13 13.47 -3.38 13.00
C ASP A 13 14.05 -2.34 13.98
N ASP A 14 14.98 -2.81 14.80
CA ASP A 14 15.81 -2.02 15.70
C ASP A 14 16.94 -1.43 14.85
N TRP A 15 16.57 -0.44 14.03
CA TRP A 15 17.53 0.47 13.42
C TRP A 15 18.04 1.44 14.49
N ASP A 16 18.68 0.90 15.53
CA ASP A 16 19.62 1.65 16.35
C ASP A 16 20.84 1.91 15.47
N TYR A 17 20.74 2.99 14.68
CA TYR A 17 21.91 3.63 14.11
C TYR A 17 22.75 4.16 15.26
N ASP A 18 23.68 3.32 15.73
CA ASP A 18 24.79 3.66 16.61
C ASP A 18 25.69 4.66 15.86
N TYR A 19 25.31 5.94 15.95
CA TYR A 19 25.98 7.05 15.29
C TYR A 19 26.68 7.94 16.32
N ASP A 20 27.36 7.38 17.32
CA ASP A 20 28.06 8.19 18.33
C ASP A 20 29.22 7.43 19.00
N GLU A 21 30.26 6.99 18.25
CA GLU A 21 31.54 6.64 18.90
C GLU A 21 32.83 6.80 18.07
N GLU A 22 32.90 7.75 17.14
CA GLU A 22 34.15 7.96 16.38
C GLU A 22 34.54 9.44 16.20
N ILE A 23 34.46 10.26 17.25
CA ILE A 23 35.21 11.52 17.33
C ILE A 23 35.71 11.75 18.75
N ARG A 24 36.83 11.13 19.14
CA ARG A 24 37.65 11.62 20.26
C ARG A 24 39.04 10.99 20.23
N SER A 25 39.92 11.59 19.43
CA SER A 25 41.38 11.55 19.60
C SER A 25 42.00 12.63 18.70
N THR A 26 41.83 13.90 19.06
CA THR A 26 42.68 14.99 18.54
C THR A 26 43.63 15.46 19.64
N PRO A 27 44.91 15.78 19.31
CA PRO A 27 45.94 16.03 20.30
C PRO A 27 45.77 17.41 20.95
N GLU A 28 45.84 17.44 22.28
CA GLU A 28 45.96 18.65 23.09
C GLU A 28 47.28 19.37 22.78
N SER A 29 47.28 20.35 21.89
CA SER A 29 48.37 21.32 21.78
C SER A 29 47.85 22.59 21.13
N GLN A 30 48.07 23.72 21.82
CA GLN A 30 47.67 25.11 21.49
C GLN A 30 46.34 25.60 22.10
N ARG A 31 46.33 25.78 23.42
CA ARG A 31 45.46 26.79 24.07
C ARG A 31 46.00 28.19 23.79
N SER A 32 45.51 28.81 22.71
CA SER A 32 45.61 30.25 22.47
C SER A 32 44.49 30.97 23.22
N SER A 33 44.87 32.00 23.98
CA SER A 33 44.06 33.13 24.49
C SER A 33 42.53 32.97 24.48
N SER A 34 41.96 32.84 25.68
CA SER A 34 40.51 32.91 25.93
C SER A 34 39.87 34.08 25.18
N PRO A 35 38.83 33.84 24.35
CA PRO A 35 38.08 34.92 23.72
C PRO A 35 37.39 35.75 24.80
N GLU A 36 37.48 37.08 24.68
CA GLU A 36 36.80 38.03 25.58
C GLU A 36 35.31 37.70 25.69
N PRO A 37 34.73 37.59 26.90
CA PRO A 37 33.39 37.06 27.10
C PRO A 37 32.23 38.05 26.84
N ASP A 38 32.47 39.19 26.17
CA ASP A 38 31.53 40.33 26.16
C ASP A 38 30.95 40.71 24.78
N SER A 39 30.87 39.76 23.82
CA SER A 39 30.02 40.02 22.65
C SER A 39 28.55 39.88 23.03
N ASP A 40 27.85 41.01 23.12
CA ASP A 40 26.41 41.10 23.40
C ASP A 40 25.63 40.06 22.55
N PRO A 41 24.85 39.16 23.18
CA PRO A 41 24.08 38.14 22.47
C PRO A 41 23.14 38.71 21.40
N GLU A 42 22.74 39.98 21.52
CA GLU A 42 21.93 40.67 20.54
C GLU A 42 22.69 40.96 19.23
N VAL A 43 23.99 41.30 19.32
CA VAL A 43 24.86 41.54 18.15
C VAL A 43 25.09 40.25 17.36
N ASN A 44 25.31 39.14 18.06
CA ASN A 44 25.48 37.82 17.43
C ASN A 44 24.19 37.35 16.74
N PHE A 45 23.02 37.64 17.32
CA PHE A 45 21.74 37.36 16.68
C PHE A 45 21.53 38.18 15.40
N GLN A 46 21.78 39.49 15.45
CA GLN A 46 21.65 40.37 14.29
C GLN A 46 22.59 39.96 13.15
N ARG A 47 23.83 39.58 13.47
CA ARG A 47 24.80 39.05 12.49
C ARG A 47 24.30 37.76 11.85
N ASN A 48 23.78 36.82 12.63
CA ASN A 48 23.27 35.56 12.10
C ASN A 48 21.97 35.74 11.29
N ALA A 49 21.11 36.68 11.67
CA ALA A 49 19.93 37.05 10.89
C ALA A 49 20.30 37.71 9.54
N ALA A 50 21.35 38.54 9.54
CA ALA A 50 21.87 39.17 8.33
C ALA A 50 22.57 38.18 7.40
N ILE A 51 23.27 37.17 7.91
CA ILE A 51 24.10 36.27 7.09
C ILE A 51 23.35 34.99 6.69
N SER A 52 22.55 34.39 7.57
CA SER A 52 21.88 33.12 7.30
C SER A 52 20.49 33.32 6.69
N PRO A 53 20.21 32.84 5.45
CA PRO A 53 18.89 32.92 4.85
C PRO A 53 17.79 32.23 5.68
N VAL A 54 18.16 31.14 6.39
CA VAL A 54 17.23 30.38 7.24
C VAL A 54 16.72 31.21 8.41
N CYS A 55 17.57 32.08 8.97
CA CYS A 55 17.18 33.01 10.03
C CYS A 55 16.26 34.14 9.54
N ARG A 56 15.94 34.23 8.25
CA ARG A 56 14.98 35.22 7.72
C ARG A 56 13.61 34.61 7.42
N LEU A 57 13.48 33.29 7.45
CA LEU A 57 12.22 32.61 7.17
C LEU A 57 11.16 32.92 8.25
N PRO A 58 9.89 33.17 7.88
CA PRO A 58 8.80 33.34 8.84
C PRO A 58 8.68 32.17 9.82
N LEU A 59 8.19 32.44 11.03
CA LEU A 59 8.07 31.42 12.10
C LEU A 59 7.16 30.26 11.66
N GLU A 60 6.13 30.56 10.86
CA GLU A 60 5.20 29.60 10.28
C GLU A 60 5.93 28.63 9.36
N ILE A 61 6.77 29.14 8.46
CA ILE A 61 7.57 28.31 7.54
C ILE A 61 8.55 27.44 8.32
N MET A 62 9.23 28.01 9.32
CA MET A 62 10.15 27.25 10.17
C MET A 62 9.45 26.16 10.98
N SER A 63 8.28 26.44 11.55
CA SER A 63 7.48 25.47 12.28
C SER A 63 7.03 24.31 11.38
N ARG A 64 6.70 24.62 10.11
CA ARG A 64 6.37 23.61 9.10
C ARG A 64 7.58 22.77 8.74
N ILE A 65 8.77 23.35 8.61
CA ILE A 65 10.03 22.62 8.41
C ILE A 65 10.28 21.65 9.58
N PHE A 66 10.12 22.10 10.83
CA PHE A 66 10.26 21.24 12.00
C PHE A 66 9.29 20.06 11.98
N THR A 67 8.04 20.34 11.59
CA THR A 67 6.98 19.33 11.48
C THR A 67 7.32 18.30 10.40
N LEU A 68 7.70 18.74 9.19
CA LEU A 68 8.10 17.85 8.09
C LEU A 68 9.35 17.04 8.43
N TYR A 69 10.30 17.64 9.14
CA TYR A 69 11.50 16.96 9.60
C TYR A 69 11.15 15.87 10.63
N ALA A 70 10.35 16.21 11.64
CA ALA A 70 9.87 15.23 12.63
C ALA A 70 9.04 14.11 11.99
N GLU A 71 8.24 14.43 10.98
CA GLU A 71 7.41 13.48 10.22
C GLU A 71 8.28 12.51 9.39
N LYS A 72 9.16 13.06 8.55
CA LYS A 72 10.05 12.29 7.66
C LYS A 72 10.89 11.27 8.43
N HIS A 73 11.34 11.64 9.62
CA HIS A 73 12.16 10.79 10.47
C HIS A 73 11.37 10.01 11.54
N LYS A 74 10.03 10.12 11.58
CA LYS A 74 9.15 9.51 12.60
C LYS A 74 9.52 9.90 14.05
N TRP A 75 10.10 11.08 14.25
CA TRP A 75 10.65 11.55 15.52
C TRP A 75 9.65 12.23 16.46
N PHE A 76 8.40 12.45 16.04
CA PHE A 76 7.35 13.03 16.90
C PHE A 76 7.22 12.29 18.24
N TRP A 77 7.26 10.96 18.21
CA TRP A 77 7.04 10.13 19.40
C TRP A 77 8.22 10.18 20.38
N LYS A 78 9.45 10.16 19.85
CA LYS A 78 10.70 10.11 20.62
C LYS A 78 11.22 11.49 21.07
N LEU A 79 10.60 12.59 20.64
CA LEU A 79 11.10 13.98 20.81
C LEU A 79 12.52 14.22 20.26
N SER A 80 13.07 13.34 19.44
CA SER A 80 14.42 13.52 18.88
C SER A 80 14.53 14.79 18.00
N TRP A 81 13.39 15.28 17.48
CA TRP A 81 13.31 16.56 16.77
C TRP A 81 13.73 17.76 17.64
N THR A 82 13.68 17.65 18.97
CA THR A 82 14.11 18.71 19.90
C THR A 82 15.61 19.02 19.79
N ARG A 83 16.42 18.14 19.18
CA ARG A 83 17.81 18.46 18.80
C ARG A 83 17.90 19.69 17.91
N LEU A 84 16.88 19.95 17.07
CA LEU A 84 16.81 21.19 16.28
C LEU A 84 16.78 22.44 17.16
N MET A 85 16.20 22.36 18.37
CA MET A 85 16.15 23.47 19.31
C MET A 85 17.53 23.85 19.87
N LEU A 86 18.54 23.00 19.69
CA LEU A 86 19.91 23.25 20.12
C LEU A 86 20.73 24.05 19.09
N VAL A 87 20.22 24.22 17.87
CA VAL A 87 20.93 24.94 16.78
C VAL A 87 21.12 26.41 17.14
N CYS A 88 20.05 27.10 17.52
CA CYS A 88 20.10 28.50 17.96
C CYS A 88 18.88 28.86 18.81
N ARG A 89 18.93 30.02 19.46
CA ARG A 89 17.83 30.54 20.30
C ARG A 89 16.49 30.62 19.55
N ARG A 90 16.50 31.07 18.29
CA ARG A 90 15.28 31.16 17.47
C ARG A 90 14.66 29.79 17.23
N PHE A 91 15.46 28.78 16.91
CA PHE A 91 14.99 27.41 16.70
C PHE A 91 14.40 26.83 17.99
N ARG A 92 14.99 27.16 19.14
CA ARG A 92 14.42 26.83 20.45
C ARG A 92 13.06 27.48 20.67
N GLU A 93 12.92 28.77 20.39
CA GLU A 93 11.66 29.50 20.53
C GLU A 93 10.57 28.93 19.61
N ILE A 94 10.89 28.66 18.34
CA ILE A 94 9.99 27.98 17.39
C ILE A 94 9.54 26.63 17.95
N GLY A 95 10.50 25.79 18.36
CA GLY A 95 10.20 24.48 18.92
C GLY A 95 9.33 24.55 20.17
N LEU A 96 9.52 25.55 21.05
CA LEU A 96 8.71 25.74 22.25
C LEU A 96 7.31 26.30 21.96
N GLN A 97 7.14 27.11 20.92
CA GLN A 97 5.88 27.78 20.60
C GLN A 97 4.95 26.94 19.72
N HIS A 98 5.50 26.03 18.90
CA HIS A 98 4.73 25.21 17.97
C HIS A 98 4.04 24.03 18.68
N SER A 99 2.78 24.23 19.08
CA SER A 99 2.01 23.29 19.91
C SER A 99 1.83 21.90 19.30
N GLU A 100 1.74 21.79 17.98
CA GLU A 100 1.57 20.53 17.26
C GLU A 100 2.74 19.56 17.52
N LEU A 101 3.98 20.04 17.58
CA LEU A 101 5.14 19.16 17.84
C LEU A 101 5.07 18.48 19.22
N TRP A 102 4.36 19.09 20.17
CA TRP A 102 4.18 18.60 21.53
C TRP A 102 2.93 17.74 21.71
N SER A 103 2.03 17.67 20.72
CA SER A 103 0.75 16.95 20.86
C SER A 103 0.87 15.44 20.63
N TYR A 104 2.05 14.96 20.20
CA TYR A 104 2.35 13.54 20.00
C TYR A 104 2.89 12.92 21.28
N ILE A 105 2.15 11.96 21.82
CA ILE A 105 2.43 11.34 23.11
C ILE A 105 2.47 9.83 22.91
N SER A 106 3.60 9.21 23.22
CA SER A 106 3.72 7.75 23.29
C SER A 106 3.84 7.36 24.76
N LEU A 107 2.89 6.56 25.24
CA LEU A 107 2.88 6.03 26.60
C LEU A 107 3.44 4.61 26.57
N ARG A 108 4.69 4.50 27.03
CA ARG A 108 5.40 3.24 27.34
C ARG A 108 6.09 3.48 28.68
N ILE A 109 5.28 3.62 29.72
CA ILE A 109 5.77 4.16 30.98
C ILE A 109 6.53 3.08 31.70
N THR A 110 7.84 3.23 31.69
CA THR A 110 8.77 2.36 32.41
C THR A 110 9.23 3.01 33.71
N ASP A 111 9.17 4.35 33.80
CA ASP A 111 9.66 5.09 34.96
C ASP A 111 8.91 6.42 35.25
N LYS A 112 9.35 7.14 36.29
CA LYS A 112 8.80 8.46 36.67
C LYS A 112 9.11 9.56 35.65
N THR A 113 10.20 9.44 34.90
CA THR A 113 10.62 10.47 33.93
C THR A 113 9.66 10.55 32.75
N ASP A 114 9.06 9.42 32.38
CA ASP A 114 8.01 9.35 31.37
C ASP A 114 6.75 10.14 31.78
N HIS A 115 6.39 10.12 33.07
CA HIS A 115 5.26 10.90 33.60
C HIS A 115 5.49 12.41 33.48
N ASP A 116 6.66 12.89 33.89
CA ASP A 116 6.99 14.32 33.79
C ASP A 116 7.04 14.77 32.33
N SER A 117 7.58 13.93 31.45
CA SER A 117 7.57 14.15 29.99
C SER A 117 6.15 14.30 29.45
N LEU A 118 5.22 13.43 29.87
CA LEU A 118 3.80 13.51 29.51
C LEU A 118 3.18 14.85 29.95
N LEU A 119 3.38 15.26 31.20
CA LEU A 119 2.83 16.52 31.72
C LEU A 119 3.38 17.74 30.96
N VAL A 120 4.68 17.75 30.67
CA VAL A 120 5.32 18.82 29.89
C VAL A 120 4.76 18.89 28.48
N ARG A 121 4.61 17.74 27.79
CA ARG A 121 4.03 17.69 26.44
C ARG A 121 2.59 18.20 26.44
N ARG A 122 1.76 17.74 27.39
CA ARG A 122 0.37 18.19 27.53
C ARG A 122 0.26 19.70 27.75
N ALA A 123 1.09 20.25 28.64
CA ALA A 123 1.11 21.69 28.91
C ALA A 123 1.52 22.50 27.67
N ARG A 124 2.48 21.99 26.87
CA ARG A 124 2.98 22.67 25.67
C ARG A 124 2.08 22.50 24.45
N ALA A 125 1.24 21.47 24.39
CA ALA A 125 0.24 21.29 23.34
C ALA A 125 -0.84 22.40 23.36
N LYS A 126 -1.02 23.15 24.46
CA LYS A 126 -1.90 24.36 24.52
C LYS A 126 -3.31 24.15 23.92
N GLY A 127 -3.91 22.97 24.13
CA GLY A 127 -5.25 22.63 23.62
C GLY A 127 -5.31 22.15 22.16
N TRP A 128 -4.16 22.02 21.50
CA TRP A 128 -4.03 21.32 20.22
C TRP A 128 -4.50 19.86 20.36
N PRO A 129 -5.17 19.28 19.34
CA PRO A 129 -5.62 17.90 19.40
C PRO A 129 -4.47 16.93 19.69
N LEU A 130 -4.64 16.09 20.71
CA LEU A 130 -3.64 15.12 21.13
C LEU A 130 -3.67 13.88 20.23
N THR A 131 -2.46 13.40 19.91
CA THR A 131 -2.20 12.15 19.19
C THR A 131 -1.50 11.20 20.14
N VAL A 132 -2.25 10.24 20.70
CA VAL A 132 -1.78 9.38 21.79
C VAL A 132 -1.64 7.93 21.33
N LYS A 133 -0.44 7.36 21.50
CA LYS A 133 -0.16 5.93 21.38
C LYS A 133 0.04 5.33 22.76
N ILE A 134 -0.53 4.16 23.01
CA ILE A 134 -0.42 3.46 24.29
C ILE A 134 -0.02 2.03 24.00
N HIS A 135 1.07 1.59 24.61
CA HIS A 135 1.35 0.16 24.78
C HIS A 135 0.80 -0.22 26.16
N TYR A 136 -0.29 -0.96 26.18
CA TYR A 136 -1.04 -1.29 27.39
C TYR A 136 -0.61 -2.67 27.89
N ASP A 137 0.23 -2.68 28.92
CA ASP A 137 0.68 -3.86 29.66
C ASP A 137 0.30 -3.72 31.16
N GLN A 138 0.82 -4.62 32.01
CA GLN A 138 0.57 -4.55 33.45
C GLN A 138 1.13 -3.28 34.11
N ALA A 139 2.34 -2.86 33.73
CA ALA A 139 2.96 -1.66 34.31
C ALA A 139 2.17 -0.40 33.96
N MET A 140 1.71 -0.31 32.71
CA MET A 140 0.83 0.77 32.25
C MET A 140 -0.49 0.77 33.02
N ALA A 141 -1.11 -0.39 33.22
CA ALA A 141 -2.36 -0.48 33.97
C ALA A 141 -2.21 -0.02 35.43
N ASP A 142 -1.15 -0.45 36.11
CA ASP A 142 -0.86 -0.03 37.49
C ASP A 142 -0.63 1.48 37.58
N TYR A 143 0.14 2.02 36.62
CA TYR A 143 0.38 3.45 36.51
C TYR A 143 -0.92 4.24 36.28
N LEU A 144 -1.76 3.80 35.34
CA LEU A 144 -3.03 4.43 35.03
C LEU A 144 -4.00 4.32 36.22
N GLY A 145 -3.99 3.20 36.95
CA GLY A 145 -4.75 3.02 38.19
C GLY A 145 -4.36 4.04 39.26
N GLY A 146 -3.07 4.35 39.40
CA GLY A 146 -2.55 5.35 40.34
C GLY A 146 -2.96 6.80 40.00
N LEU A 147 -3.25 7.10 38.73
CA LEU A 147 -3.64 8.46 38.29
C LEU A 147 -5.12 8.81 38.53
N GLY A 148 -5.95 7.86 38.98
CA GLY A 148 -7.35 8.14 39.32
C GLY A 148 -8.26 8.47 38.11
N GLY A 149 -7.93 7.95 36.92
CA GLY A 149 -8.86 7.90 35.78
C GLY A 149 -8.83 9.05 34.78
N SER A 150 -8.15 10.17 35.05
CA SER A 150 -8.01 11.28 34.06
C SER A 150 -6.66 11.20 33.33
N TYR A 151 -6.54 10.27 32.38
CA TYR A 151 -5.31 10.03 31.62
C TYR A 151 -4.91 11.20 30.70
N TRP A 152 -5.90 11.85 30.10
CA TRP A 152 -5.79 13.03 29.25
C TRP A 152 -7.09 13.81 29.33
N ASP A 153 -7.12 15.00 28.74
CA ASP A 153 -8.37 15.75 28.54
C ASP A 153 -9.17 15.10 27.38
N PRO A 154 -10.35 14.50 27.63
CA PRO A 154 -11.18 13.91 26.57
C PRO A 154 -11.54 14.91 25.47
N ALA A 155 -11.69 16.19 25.80
CA ALA A 155 -12.02 17.24 24.84
C ALA A 155 -10.85 17.61 23.91
N ALA A 156 -9.62 17.23 24.27
CA ALA A 156 -8.43 17.45 23.48
C ALA A 156 -8.01 16.23 22.65
N LEU A 157 -8.50 15.02 22.94
CA LEU A 157 -8.07 13.81 22.24
C LEU A 157 -8.57 13.80 20.78
N GLY A 158 -7.65 13.82 19.82
CA GLY A 158 -7.95 13.79 18.38
C GLY A 158 -7.65 12.44 17.71
N TRP A 159 -6.64 11.73 18.20
CA TRP A 159 -6.18 10.46 17.65
C TRP A 159 -5.72 9.57 18.79
N LEU A 160 -6.18 8.31 18.82
CA LEU A 160 -5.84 7.33 19.84
C LEU A 160 -5.52 5.98 19.19
N SER A 161 -4.40 5.38 19.58
CA SER A 161 -4.04 4.01 19.24
C SER A 161 -3.57 3.28 20.48
N ILE A 162 -4.16 2.12 20.73
CA ILE A 162 -3.86 1.30 21.90
C ILE A 162 -3.47 -0.09 21.42
N GLU A 163 -2.27 -0.52 21.79
CA GLU A 163 -1.72 -1.85 21.56
C GLU A 163 -1.75 -2.59 22.89
N PHE A 164 -2.58 -3.62 23.00
CA PHE A 164 -2.71 -4.44 24.21
C PHE A 164 -1.69 -5.56 24.17
N ALA A 165 -0.81 -5.60 25.17
CA ALA A 165 0.10 -6.72 25.34
C ALA A 165 -0.69 -8.00 25.70
N SER A 166 -0.15 -9.17 25.34
CA SER A 166 -0.78 -10.46 25.62
C SER A 166 -0.91 -10.75 27.13
N ASN A 167 -0.03 -10.17 27.94
CA ASN A 167 -0.03 -10.27 29.40
C ASN A 167 -0.72 -9.08 30.11
N ALA A 168 -1.37 -8.19 29.35
CA ALA A 168 -2.02 -7.03 29.94
C ALA A 168 -3.18 -7.46 30.86
N PRO A 169 -3.44 -6.71 31.96
CA PRO A 169 -4.64 -6.91 32.75
C PRO A 169 -5.87 -6.58 31.90
N SER A 170 -7.06 -6.89 32.42
CA SER A 170 -8.30 -6.86 31.64
C SER A 170 -8.46 -5.56 30.82
N ALA A 171 -8.31 -5.67 29.49
CA ALA A 171 -8.57 -4.58 28.53
C ALA A 171 -9.96 -3.95 28.75
N LYS A 172 -10.89 -4.76 29.27
CA LYS A 172 -12.25 -4.40 29.61
C LYS A 172 -12.34 -3.22 30.56
N ASP A 173 -11.57 -3.21 31.65
CA ASP A 173 -11.65 -2.15 32.67
C ASP A 173 -11.14 -0.82 32.12
N PHE A 174 -10.05 -0.86 31.37
CA PHE A 174 -9.49 0.31 30.71
C PHE A 174 -10.46 0.89 29.66
N LEU A 175 -11.02 0.04 28.79
CA LEU A 175 -12.00 0.48 27.79
C LEU A 175 -13.30 0.95 28.44
N HIS A 176 -13.70 0.38 29.56
CA HIS A 176 -14.87 0.84 30.32
C HIS A 176 -14.66 2.28 30.80
N ASN A 177 -13.50 2.57 31.40
CA ASN A 177 -13.14 3.93 31.83
C ASN A 177 -13.04 4.90 30.65
N LEU A 178 -12.51 4.44 29.52
CA LEU A 178 -12.51 5.22 28.27
C LEU A 178 -13.95 5.54 27.85
N SER A 179 -14.85 4.56 27.85
CA SER A 179 -16.24 4.71 27.43
C SER A 179 -17.09 5.62 28.33
N ALA A 180 -16.62 5.92 29.54
CA ALA A 180 -17.30 6.82 30.47
C ALA A 180 -17.20 8.31 30.08
N HIS A 181 -16.42 8.65 29.04
CA HIS A 181 -16.14 10.03 28.63
C HIS A 181 -16.57 10.28 27.19
N VAL A 182 -16.83 11.55 26.85
CA VAL A 182 -17.11 11.99 25.48
C VAL A 182 -15.84 12.56 24.84
N TYR A 183 -15.56 12.16 23.61
CA TYR A 183 -14.40 12.56 22.83
C TYR A 183 -14.83 13.36 21.59
N PRO A 184 -15.18 14.64 21.75
CA PRO A 184 -15.76 15.45 20.68
C PRO A 184 -14.80 15.72 19.51
N LYS A 185 -13.49 15.59 19.72
CA LYS A 185 -12.46 15.80 18.70
C LYS A 185 -11.87 14.51 18.13
N LEU A 186 -12.26 13.34 18.63
CA LEU A 186 -11.66 12.08 18.20
C LEU A 186 -12.02 11.78 16.74
N VAL A 187 -11.00 11.76 15.89
CA VAL A 187 -11.09 11.48 14.46
C VAL A 187 -10.60 10.08 14.12
N TYR A 188 -9.64 9.56 14.89
CA TYR A 188 -9.01 8.26 14.66
C TYR A 188 -8.95 7.43 15.94
N LEU A 189 -9.40 6.18 15.86
CA LEU A 189 -9.29 5.19 16.93
C LEU A 189 -8.70 3.89 16.35
N CYS A 190 -7.60 3.41 16.94
CA CYS A 190 -7.04 2.08 16.67
C CYS A 190 -6.97 1.28 17.96
N LEU A 191 -7.54 0.08 17.96
CA LEU A 191 -7.43 -0.88 19.03
C LEU A 191 -6.77 -2.13 18.47
N GLU A 192 -5.56 -2.45 18.92
CA GLU A 192 -4.82 -3.66 18.57
C GLU A 192 -4.84 -4.57 19.80
N MET A 193 -5.65 -5.62 19.74
CA MET A 193 -5.83 -6.59 20.83
C MET A 193 -6.06 -7.98 20.24
N ASP A 194 -5.83 -9.01 21.03
CA ASP A 194 -6.11 -10.37 20.59
C ASP A 194 -7.63 -10.61 20.45
N ARG A 195 -7.99 -11.70 19.76
CA ARG A 195 -9.40 -12.06 19.52
C ARG A 195 -10.20 -12.22 20.80
N SER A 196 -9.63 -12.88 21.82
CA SER A 196 -10.33 -13.18 23.07
C SER A 196 -10.62 -11.91 23.88
N GLN A 197 -9.65 -10.98 23.91
CA GLN A 197 -9.81 -9.67 24.51
C GLN A 197 -10.89 -8.88 23.78
N ALA A 198 -10.87 -8.87 22.45
CA ALA A 198 -11.86 -8.16 21.64
C ALA A 198 -13.29 -8.68 21.85
N GLU A 199 -13.48 -9.99 21.87
CA GLU A 199 -14.78 -10.62 22.16
C GLU A 199 -15.26 -10.25 23.58
N SER A 200 -14.35 -10.20 24.57
CA SER A 200 -14.70 -9.81 25.95
C SER A 200 -15.07 -8.32 26.12
N CYS A 201 -14.64 -7.47 25.18
CA CYS A 201 -14.82 -6.02 25.20
C CYS A 201 -15.87 -5.52 24.19
N GLU A 202 -16.56 -6.42 23.49
CA GLU A 202 -17.44 -6.10 22.37
C GLU A 202 -18.53 -5.07 22.71
N ASP A 203 -19.21 -5.23 23.85
CA ASP A 203 -20.25 -4.30 24.30
C ASP A 203 -19.69 -2.89 24.59
N ILE A 204 -18.46 -2.83 25.13
CA ILE A 204 -17.81 -1.57 25.49
C ILE A 204 -17.28 -0.85 24.24
N ILE A 205 -16.72 -1.61 23.29
CA ILE A 205 -16.33 -1.09 21.98
C ILE A 205 -17.57 -0.51 21.29
N SER A 206 -18.70 -1.21 21.33
CA SER A 206 -19.95 -0.72 20.76
C SER A 206 -20.42 0.60 21.41
N LEU A 207 -20.25 0.75 22.72
CA LEU A 207 -20.55 1.98 23.45
C LEU A 207 -19.61 3.15 23.05
N LEU A 208 -18.32 2.87 22.88
CA LEU A 208 -17.31 3.85 22.42
C LEU A 208 -17.59 4.37 21.01
N LEU A 209 -18.17 3.52 20.16
CA LEU A 209 -18.48 3.83 18.76
C LEU A 209 -19.86 4.46 18.57
N THR A 210 -20.49 4.96 19.64
CA THR A 210 -21.72 5.73 19.50
C THR A 210 -21.41 7.15 19.02
N SER A 211 -22.34 7.72 18.23
CA SER A 211 -22.25 9.13 17.79
C SER A 211 -22.25 10.11 18.97
N THR A 212 -22.71 9.70 20.15
CA THR A 212 -22.64 10.47 21.39
C THR A 212 -21.22 10.51 21.96
N THR A 213 -20.49 9.41 21.90
CA THR A 213 -19.15 9.29 22.49
C THR A 213 -18.07 9.86 21.56
N ALA A 214 -18.12 9.56 20.26
CA ALA A 214 -17.11 9.99 19.29
C ALA A 214 -17.77 10.52 18.00
N PRO A 215 -18.45 11.69 18.04
CA PRO A 215 -19.25 12.20 16.91
C PRO A 215 -18.45 12.50 15.64
N ARG A 216 -17.12 12.65 15.75
CA ARG A 216 -16.23 13.01 14.65
C ARG A 216 -15.35 11.87 14.17
N LEU A 217 -15.61 10.64 14.61
CA LEU A 217 -14.80 9.48 14.26
C LEU A 217 -14.86 9.25 12.74
N ARG A 218 -13.70 9.31 12.08
CA ARG A 218 -13.56 9.10 10.63
C ARG A 218 -12.74 7.87 10.29
N SER A 219 -11.83 7.47 11.15
CA SER A 219 -10.97 6.32 10.92
C SER A 219 -11.03 5.38 12.13
N LEU A 220 -11.32 4.12 11.88
CA LEU A 220 -11.47 3.09 12.90
C LEU A 220 -10.64 1.87 12.51
N SER A 221 -9.79 1.40 13.41
CA SER A 221 -9.07 0.14 13.28
C SER A 221 -9.39 -0.74 14.48
N LEU A 222 -9.92 -1.93 14.23
CA LEU A 222 -10.32 -2.89 15.26
C LEU A 222 -9.86 -4.29 14.86
N PRO A 223 -9.60 -5.22 15.80
CA PRO A 223 -9.34 -6.60 15.41
C PRO A 223 -10.60 -7.28 14.82
N VAL A 224 -11.79 -6.89 15.30
CA VAL A 224 -13.07 -7.47 14.88
C VAL A 224 -14.13 -6.40 14.69
N ALA A 225 -15.01 -6.65 13.72
CA ALA A 225 -16.22 -5.86 13.56
C ALA A 225 -17.18 -6.09 14.75
N PRO A 226 -17.54 -5.03 15.50
CA PRO A 226 -18.37 -5.17 16.70
C PRO A 226 -19.79 -5.62 16.36
N MET A 227 -20.34 -6.57 17.11
CA MET A 227 -21.75 -6.90 17.04
C MET A 227 -22.62 -5.80 17.60
N GLY A 228 -23.81 -5.67 17.03
CA GLY A 228 -24.88 -4.93 17.70
C GLY A 228 -24.56 -3.43 17.84
N LEU A 229 -23.77 -2.85 16.93
CA LEU A 229 -23.76 -1.40 16.80
C LEU A 229 -25.21 -0.94 16.69
N MET A 230 -25.66 -0.13 17.66
CA MET A 230 -27.02 0.40 17.67
C MET A 230 -27.13 1.65 16.80
N SER A 231 -26.00 2.33 16.58
CA SER A 231 -25.93 3.63 15.92
C SER A 231 -25.23 3.54 14.58
N ASP A 232 -25.67 4.37 13.63
CA ASP A 232 -25.01 4.53 12.35
C ASP A 232 -23.76 5.40 12.49
N LEU A 233 -22.64 4.91 11.98
CA LEU A 233 -21.34 5.59 11.98
C LEU A 233 -21.18 6.41 10.69
N THR A 234 -22.09 7.37 10.47
CA THR A 234 -22.17 8.12 9.20
C THR A 234 -20.95 9.00 8.92
N SER A 235 -20.18 9.37 9.95
CA SER A 235 -18.93 10.11 9.83
C SER A 235 -17.74 9.23 9.45
N LEU A 236 -17.86 7.91 9.57
CA LEU A 236 -16.76 6.98 9.30
C LEU A 236 -16.42 7.00 7.81
N ARG A 237 -15.12 7.02 7.53
CA ARG A 237 -14.52 7.10 6.18
C ARG A 237 -13.52 5.98 5.95
N HIS A 238 -12.78 5.58 6.97
CA HIS A 238 -11.81 4.49 6.87
C HIS A 238 -12.08 3.45 7.93
N PHE A 239 -12.14 2.19 7.53
CA PHE A 239 -12.23 1.07 8.43
C PHE A 239 -11.09 0.08 8.15
N SER A 240 -10.38 -0.30 9.20
CA SER A 240 -9.30 -1.28 9.15
C SER A 240 -9.62 -2.43 10.10
N MET A 241 -9.35 -3.65 9.67
CA MET A 241 -9.51 -4.84 10.49
C MET A 241 -8.28 -5.75 10.37
N SER A 242 -7.72 -6.18 11.50
CA SER A 242 -6.52 -7.02 11.54
C SER A 242 -6.71 -8.29 12.35
N THR A 243 -5.89 -9.30 12.08
CA THR A 243 -5.49 -10.33 13.07
C THR A 243 -6.61 -11.18 13.71
N VAL A 244 -7.63 -11.60 12.94
CA VAL A 244 -8.66 -12.51 13.49
C VAL A 244 -8.92 -13.72 12.59
N PRO A 245 -8.95 -14.94 13.16
CA PRO A 245 -9.49 -16.10 12.48
C PRO A 245 -10.95 -15.85 12.15
N LEU A 246 -11.22 -15.66 10.86
CA LEU A 246 -12.56 -15.41 10.37
C LEU A 246 -13.42 -16.63 10.66
N ASP A 247 -14.59 -16.37 11.22
CA ASP A 247 -15.67 -17.32 11.26
C ASP A 247 -16.92 -16.69 10.63
N GLY A 248 -17.97 -17.48 10.59
CA GLY A 248 -19.22 -17.05 10.01
C GLY A 248 -19.91 -15.89 10.73
N ARG A 249 -19.72 -15.79 12.05
CA ARG A 249 -20.30 -14.74 12.88
C ARG A 249 -19.62 -13.41 12.55
N ILE A 250 -18.29 -13.40 12.50
CA ILE A 250 -17.50 -12.19 12.21
C ILE A 250 -17.87 -11.61 10.84
N ALA A 251 -17.97 -12.45 9.81
CA ALA A 251 -18.30 -11.94 8.49
C ALA A 251 -19.74 -11.41 8.37
N ARG A 252 -20.70 -12.00 9.10
CA ARG A 252 -22.07 -11.45 9.22
C ARG A 252 -22.05 -10.09 9.93
N ASN A 253 -21.24 -9.96 10.98
CA ASN A 253 -21.10 -8.71 11.71
C ASN A 253 -20.45 -7.63 10.86
N LEU A 254 -19.40 -7.98 10.12
CA LEU A 254 -18.75 -7.07 9.17
C LEU A 254 -19.74 -6.60 8.10
N ALA A 255 -20.55 -7.49 7.56
CA ALA A 255 -21.59 -7.12 6.61
C ALA A 255 -22.61 -6.13 7.21
N ALA A 256 -23.14 -6.43 8.39
CA ALA A 256 -24.05 -5.52 9.10
C ALA A 256 -23.40 -4.18 9.46
N PHE A 257 -22.11 -4.19 9.81
CA PHE A 257 -21.30 -3.01 10.09
C PHE A 257 -21.16 -2.13 8.83
N LEU A 258 -20.77 -2.72 7.70
CA LEU A 258 -20.59 -1.98 6.43
C LEU A 258 -21.91 -1.40 5.92
N GLN A 259 -23.05 -2.10 6.12
CA GLN A 259 -24.38 -1.57 5.79
C GLN A 259 -24.72 -0.28 6.57
N ARG A 260 -24.24 -0.14 7.80
CA ARG A 260 -24.44 1.05 8.65
C ARG A 260 -23.43 2.16 8.41
N CYS A 261 -22.45 1.93 7.54
CA CYS A 261 -21.37 2.85 7.25
C CYS A 261 -21.29 3.18 5.74
N PRO A 262 -22.35 3.73 5.12
CA PRO A 262 -22.39 3.96 3.68
C PRO A 262 -21.36 5.00 3.19
N GLY A 263 -20.82 5.82 4.10
CA GLY A 263 -19.81 6.83 3.78
C GLY A 263 -18.36 6.33 3.77
N ILE A 264 -18.11 5.03 3.88
CA ILE A 264 -16.75 4.48 3.86
C ILE A 264 -16.10 4.72 2.49
N ILE A 265 -14.91 5.28 2.52
CA ILE A 265 -14.01 5.57 1.41
C ILE A 265 -12.91 4.51 1.30
N GLY A 266 -12.37 4.05 2.45
CA GLY A 266 -11.27 3.09 2.48
C GLY A 266 -11.54 1.90 3.40
N LEU A 267 -11.25 0.71 2.91
CA LEU A 267 -11.24 -0.54 3.69
C LEU A 267 -9.85 -1.15 3.67
N SER A 268 -9.36 -1.55 4.85
CA SER A 268 -8.09 -2.25 5.02
C SER A 268 -8.31 -3.53 5.81
N PHE A 269 -7.82 -4.65 5.29
CA PHE A 269 -7.87 -5.95 5.95
C PHE A 269 -6.46 -6.53 5.99
N THR A 270 -5.90 -6.77 7.16
CA THR A 270 -4.51 -7.24 7.30
C THR A 270 -4.41 -8.53 8.10
N GLN A 271 -3.61 -9.48 7.61
CA GLN A 271 -3.28 -10.73 8.29
C GLN A 271 -4.53 -11.55 8.69
N LEU A 272 -5.52 -11.60 7.81
CA LEU A 272 -6.70 -12.45 8.05
C LEU A 272 -6.33 -13.91 7.82
N ASP A 273 -6.55 -14.74 8.85
CA ASP A 273 -6.19 -16.15 8.84
C ASP A 273 -6.85 -16.90 7.67
N THR A 274 -6.08 -17.79 7.09
CA THR A 274 -6.42 -18.70 6.00
C THR A 274 -7.33 -19.84 6.44
N SER A 275 -7.48 -20.06 7.74
CA SER A 275 -8.30 -21.14 8.31
C SER A 275 -9.81 -21.00 8.08
N PHE A 276 -10.27 -19.92 7.43
CA PHE A 276 -11.68 -19.72 7.07
C PHE A 276 -12.18 -20.86 6.17
N LYS A 277 -12.91 -21.81 6.74
CA LYS A 277 -13.44 -23.01 6.05
C LYS A 277 -14.55 -22.72 5.03
N GLY A 278 -14.81 -21.44 4.74
CA GLY A 278 -15.91 -21.01 3.88
C GLY A 278 -17.24 -21.12 4.61
N MET A 279 -17.77 -19.98 5.06
CA MET A 279 -19.22 -19.86 5.20
C MET A 279 -19.79 -19.36 3.89
N ASP A 280 -20.98 -19.86 3.55
CA ASP A 280 -21.79 -19.32 2.48
C ASP A 280 -22.38 -17.98 2.91
N LEU A 281 -21.59 -16.91 2.83
CA LEU A 281 -22.08 -15.54 3.08
C LEU A 281 -23.07 -15.09 1.99
N LEU A 282 -23.36 -15.94 1.00
CA LEU A 282 -24.56 -15.84 0.16
C LEU A 282 -25.85 -15.86 0.99
N THR A 283 -25.79 -16.28 2.26
CA THR A 283 -26.89 -16.11 3.23
C THR A 283 -27.12 -14.66 3.67
N ILE A 284 -26.23 -13.73 3.34
CA ILE A 284 -26.46 -12.30 3.56
C ILE A 284 -27.47 -11.80 2.52
N PRO A 285 -28.68 -11.39 2.90
CA PRO A 285 -29.81 -11.24 1.97
C PRO A 285 -29.68 -10.11 0.93
N SER A 286 -28.66 -9.25 1.02
CA SER A 286 -28.51 -8.08 0.14
C SER A 286 -27.04 -7.73 -0.11
N ARG A 287 -26.74 -7.37 -1.36
CA ARG A 287 -25.47 -6.71 -1.71
C ARG A 287 -25.38 -5.37 -0.98
N ILE A 288 -24.24 -5.10 -0.37
CA ILE A 288 -23.93 -3.87 0.36
C ILE A 288 -23.36 -2.89 -0.65
N THR A 289 -24.08 -1.79 -0.90
CA THR A 289 -23.57 -0.73 -1.76
C THR A 289 -22.77 0.27 -0.93
N LEU A 290 -21.51 0.49 -1.30
CA LEU A 290 -20.66 1.52 -0.70
C LEU A 290 -20.43 2.62 -1.75
N PRO A 291 -21.30 3.64 -1.81
CA PRO A 291 -21.32 4.60 -2.91
C PRO A 291 -20.08 5.49 -2.97
N GLU A 292 -19.51 5.87 -1.82
CA GLU A 292 -18.33 6.76 -1.72
C GLU A 292 -16.99 6.00 -1.70
N TYR A 293 -17.03 4.70 -1.95
CA TYR A 293 -15.87 3.85 -1.78
C TYR A 293 -14.80 4.08 -2.83
N GLU A 294 -13.55 4.25 -2.41
CA GLU A 294 -12.41 4.52 -3.29
C GLU A 294 -11.31 3.45 -3.22
N SER A 295 -10.97 2.90 -2.04
CA SER A 295 -9.81 2.02 -1.89
C SER A 295 -10.05 0.76 -1.05
N LEU A 296 -9.67 -0.40 -1.59
CA LEU A 296 -9.57 -1.68 -0.87
C LEU A 296 -8.11 -2.07 -0.73
N PHE A 297 -7.68 -2.31 0.49
CA PHE A 297 -6.45 -3.04 0.79
C PHE A 297 -6.82 -4.33 1.53
N HIS A 298 -6.35 -5.47 1.02
CA HIS A 298 -6.54 -6.76 1.66
C HIS A 298 -5.22 -7.53 1.63
N PHE A 299 -4.78 -8.00 2.78
CA PHE A 299 -3.69 -8.95 2.95
C PHE A 299 -4.20 -10.15 3.77
N GLY A 300 -4.39 -11.31 3.13
CA GLY A 300 -4.93 -12.49 3.79
C GLY A 300 -5.50 -13.55 2.85
N GLY A 301 -6.34 -14.44 3.38
CA GLY A 301 -6.86 -15.59 2.64
C GLY A 301 -7.80 -15.24 1.47
N LEU A 302 -7.71 -16.03 0.39
CA LEU A 302 -8.49 -15.85 -0.84
C LEU A 302 -10.02 -15.97 -0.64
N ARG A 303 -10.46 -16.89 0.20
CA ARG A 303 -11.91 -17.09 0.45
C ARG A 303 -12.57 -15.84 1.02
N PHE A 304 -11.90 -15.15 1.93
CA PHE A 304 -12.46 -13.93 2.52
C PHE A 304 -12.65 -12.84 1.48
N VAL A 305 -11.61 -12.54 0.68
CA VAL A 305 -11.72 -11.51 -0.37
C VAL A 305 -12.79 -11.87 -1.40
N ASN A 306 -12.89 -13.15 -1.80
CA ASN A 306 -13.95 -13.59 -2.69
C ASN A 306 -15.32 -13.28 -2.13
N THR A 307 -15.47 -13.52 -0.84
CA THR A 307 -16.77 -13.36 -0.23
C THR A 307 -17.10 -11.89 0.04
N LEU A 308 -16.10 -11.10 0.44
CA LEU A 308 -16.20 -9.65 0.55
C LEU A 308 -16.61 -9.04 -0.80
N LEU A 309 -15.88 -9.33 -1.88
CA LEU A 309 -16.18 -8.81 -3.22
C LEU A 309 -17.55 -9.29 -3.74
N GLY A 310 -17.96 -10.51 -3.41
CA GLY A 310 -19.29 -11.03 -3.77
C GLY A 310 -20.45 -10.32 -3.07
N CYS A 311 -20.21 -9.78 -1.87
CA CYS A 311 -21.20 -9.06 -1.07
C CYS A 311 -21.21 -7.55 -1.31
N LEU A 312 -20.12 -6.97 -1.82
CA LEU A 312 -19.98 -5.53 -2.01
C LEU A 312 -20.37 -5.08 -3.43
N THR A 313 -20.95 -3.89 -3.53
CA THR A 313 -21.10 -3.15 -4.79
C THR A 313 -20.33 -1.85 -4.67
N LEU A 314 -19.33 -1.67 -5.53
CA LEU A 314 -18.28 -0.66 -5.39
C LEU A 314 -18.23 0.27 -6.63
N PRO A 315 -19.24 1.13 -6.85
CA PRO A 315 -19.41 1.87 -8.10
C PRO A 315 -18.30 2.91 -8.37
N ARG A 316 -17.62 3.40 -7.32
CA ARG A 316 -16.60 4.47 -7.41
C ARG A 316 -15.19 4.01 -7.02
N ALA A 317 -14.98 2.70 -6.90
CA ALA A 317 -13.68 2.19 -6.48
C ALA A 317 -12.59 2.55 -7.48
N LYS A 318 -11.52 3.17 -6.96
CA LYS A 318 -10.34 3.63 -7.68
C LYS A 318 -9.18 2.66 -7.50
N SER A 319 -9.03 2.09 -6.31
CA SER A 319 -7.90 1.25 -5.93
C SER A 319 -8.36 -0.08 -5.32
N LEU A 320 -7.85 -1.18 -5.85
CA LEU A 320 -8.09 -2.53 -5.32
C LEU A 320 -6.75 -3.26 -5.17
N ILE A 321 -6.19 -3.29 -3.96
CA ILE A 321 -4.92 -3.94 -3.63
C ILE A 321 -5.21 -5.22 -2.83
N LEU A 322 -4.93 -6.37 -3.42
CA LEU A 322 -5.21 -7.69 -2.90
C LEU A 322 -3.91 -8.49 -2.84
N LEU A 323 -3.39 -8.72 -1.63
CA LEU A 323 -2.22 -9.51 -1.34
C LEU A 323 -2.67 -10.84 -0.70
N ILE A 324 -2.75 -11.88 -1.51
CA ILE A 324 -3.28 -13.18 -1.11
C ILE A 324 -2.16 -14.05 -0.56
N ASN A 325 -2.29 -14.53 0.68
CA ASN A 325 -1.29 -15.39 1.32
C ASN A 325 -1.60 -16.90 1.18
N SER A 326 -2.82 -17.28 0.77
CA SER A 326 -3.19 -18.68 0.53
C SER A 326 -4.12 -18.85 -0.67
N VAL A 327 -3.87 -19.92 -1.43
CA VAL A 327 -4.72 -20.37 -2.52
C VAL A 327 -5.10 -21.81 -2.22
N GLU A 328 -6.31 -22.00 -1.72
CA GLU A 328 -6.76 -23.31 -1.24
C GLU A 328 -7.32 -24.20 -2.37
N SER A 329 -7.86 -23.61 -3.44
CA SER A 329 -8.40 -24.35 -4.57
C SER A 329 -8.46 -23.53 -5.86
N SER A 330 -8.45 -24.23 -7.00
CA SER A 330 -8.68 -23.63 -8.33
C SER A 330 -10.06 -22.97 -8.46
N GLN A 331 -11.07 -23.50 -7.76
CA GLN A 331 -12.41 -22.94 -7.74
C GLN A 331 -12.44 -21.55 -7.07
N GLU A 332 -11.64 -21.32 -6.03
CA GLU A 332 -11.54 -20.01 -5.39
C GLU A 332 -10.85 -18.98 -6.29
N ILE A 333 -9.83 -19.37 -7.06
CA ILE A 333 -9.23 -18.46 -8.06
C ILE A 333 -10.27 -18.13 -9.13
N GLN A 334 -11.06 -19.10 -9.57
CA GLN A 334 -12.13 -18.87 -10.55
C GLN A 334 -13.19 -17.89 -10.02
N ARG A 335 -13.60 -18.04 -8.75
CA ARG A 335 -14.50 -17.09 -8.09
C ARG A 335 -13.89 -15.68 -8.03
N LEU A 336 -12.59 -15.57 -7.74
CA LEU A 336 -11.91 -14.28 -7.73
C LEU A 336 -11.91 -13.64 -9.10
N ALA A 337 -11.59 -14.42 -10.14
CA ALA A 337 -11.69 -13.98 -11.51
C ALA A 337 -13.09 -13.44 -11.84
N ASP A 338 -14.15 -14.12 -11.42
CA ASP A 338 -15.52 -13.66 -11.67
C ASP A 338 -15.86 -12.39 -10.86
N ASN A 339 -15.39 -12.27 -9.62
CA ASN A 339 -15.53 -11.05 -8.82
C ASN A 339 -14.78 -9.86 -9.43
N VAL A 340 -13.56 -10.06 -9.92
CA VAL A 340 -12.79 -9.02 -10.63
C VAL A 340 -13.50 -8.58 -11.89
N LYS A 341 -14.12 -9.51 -12.64
CA LYS A 341 -14.94 -9.14 -13.80
C LYS A 341 -16.12 -8.25 -13.43
N VAL A 342 -16.84 -8.61 -12.37
CA VAL A 342 -17.97 -7.82 -11.86
C VAL A 342 -17.48 -6.43 -11.43
N TYR A 343 -16.37 -6.36 -10.69
CA TYR A 343 -15.76 -5.09 -10.28
C TYR A 343 -15.41 -4.19 -11.46
N LEU A 344 -14.67 -4.71 -12.46
CA LEU A 344 -14.25 -3.94 -13.63
C LEU A 344 -15.44 -3.49 -14.50
N ARG A 345 -16.53 -4.26 -14.51
CA ARG A 345 -17.74 -3.91 -15.23
C ARG A 345 -18.58 -2.87 -14.50
N ASP A 346 -18.71 -3.01 -13.18
CA ASP A 346 -19.64 -2.22 -12.37
C ASP A 346 -19.01 -0.90 -11.87
N SER A 347 -17.66 -0.77 -11.86
CA SER A 347 -16.95 0.48 -11.54
C SER A 347 -16.46 1.16 -12.82
N GLU A 348 -17.09 2.29 -13.18
CA GLU A 348 -16.66 3.10 -14.32
C GLU A 348 -15.22 3.57 -14.15
N THR A 349 -14.86 4.00 -12.93
CA THR A 349 -13.53 4.50 -12.60
C THR A 349 -12.46 3.41 -12.77
N ALA A 350 -12.74 2.19 -12.32
CA ALA A 350 -11.83 1.06 -12.51
C ALA A 350 -11.68 0.70 -13.99
N ASN A 351 -12.78 0.73 -14.75
CA ASN A 351 -12.76 0.43 -16.19
C ASN A 351 -11.95 1.47 -16.98
N THR A 352 -12.15 2.76 -16.69
CA THR A 352 -11.37 3.85 -17.32
C THR A 352 -9.91 3.85 -16.86
N GLY A 353 -9.67 3.43 -15.62
CA GLY A 353 -8.35 3.43 -15.00
C GLY A 353 -7.50 2.19 -15.32
N ALA A 354 -8.08 1.11 -15.82
CA ALA A 354 -7.35 -0.10 -16.19
C ALA A 354 -6.78 0.02 -17.61
N TYR A 355 -5.79 0.89 -17.81
CA TYR A 355 -5.18 1.13 -19.12
C TYR A 355 -4.12 0.08 -19.44
N THR A 356 -3.19 -0.15 -18.51
CA THR A 356 -2.10 -1.13 -18.67
C THR A 356 -2.26 -2.23 -17.63
N LEU A 357 -2.33 -3.50 -18.04
CA LEU A 357 -2.22 -4.66 -17.16
C LEU A 357 -0.77 -5.16 -17.15
N ARG A 358 -0.07 -5.07 -16.03
CA ARG A 358 1.23 -5.71 -15.81
C ARG A 358 1.06 -7.02 -15.07
N VAL A 359 1.71 -8.08 -15.56
CA VAL A 359 1.72 -9.40 -14.94
C VAL A 359 3.16 -9.74 -14.56
N HIS A 360 3.43 -9.79 -13.26
CA HIS A 360 4.79 -9.97 -12.73
C HIS A 360 4.78 -10.90 -11.52
N GLY A 361 5.50 -12.02 -11.57
CA GLY A 361 5.72 -12.88 -10.40
C GLY A 361 4.46 -13.42 -9.73
N GLY A 362 3.37 -13.62 -10.49
CA GLY A 362 2.05 -13.97 -9.93
C GLY A 362 1.22 -12.78 -9.44
N THR A 363 1.72 -11.56 -9.63
CA THR A 363 1.02 -10.30 -9.40
C THR A 363 0.40 -9.76 -10.69
N PHE A 364 -0.84 -9.29 -10.62
CA PHE A 364 -1.58 -8.65 -11.70
C PHE A 364 -1.90 -7.22 -11.29
N SER A 365 -1.25 -6.24 -11.89
CA SER A 365 -1.42 -4.83 -11.54
C SER A 365 -1.93 -4.04 -12.73
N THR A 366 -3.05 -3.32 -12.56
CA THR A 366 -3.55 -2.39 -13.58
C THR A 366 -3.16 -0.96 -13.25
N TYR A 367 -2.66 -0.22 -14.24
CA TYR A 367 -2.23 1.17 -14.11
C TYR A 367 -3.08 2.10 -14.97
N PRO A 368 -3.31 3.35 -14.54
CA PRO A 368 -3.87 4.38 -15.39
C PRO A 368 -2.92 4.72 -16.55
N PRO A 369 -3.38 5.51 -17.54
CA PRO A 369 -2.49 6.07 -18.54
C PRO A 369 -1.32 6.82 -17.88
N PRO A 370 -0.10 6.80 -18.45
CA PRO A 370 1.08 7.44 -17.86
C PRO A 370 0.90 8.91 -17.48
N GLU A 371 0.03 9.62 -18.20
CA GLU A 371 -0.27 11.04 -17.99
C GLU A 371 -1.03 11.33 -16.69
N VAL A 372 -1.72 10.33 -16.11
CA VAL A 372 -2.66 10.52 -15.00
C VAL A 372 -2.02 10.20 -13.64
N GLY A 373 -0.93 9.44 -13.61
CA GLY A 373 -0.19 9.11 -12.39
C GLY A 373 0.43 7.70 -12.41
N GLU A 374 1.23 7.39 -11.38
CA GLU A 374 2.06 6.17 -11.33
C GLU A 374 1.49 5.04 -10.47
N LEU A 375 0.49 5.31 -9.63
CA LEU A 375 -0.03 4.31 -8.69
C LEU A 375 -1.00 3.33 -9.37
N PRO A 376 -0.92 2.02 -9.05
CA PRO A 376 -1.83 1.04 -9.60
C PRO A 376 -3.26 1.26 -9.10
N ASN A 377 -4.21 1.26 -10.03
CA ASN A 377 -5.66 1.27 -9.74
C ASN A 377 -6.16 -0.11 -9.27
N MET A 378 -5.42 -1.17 -9.60
CA MET A 378 -5.64 -2.49 -9.03
C MET A 378 -4.29 -3.18 -8.94
N SER A 379 -4.05 -3.92 -7.86
CA SER A 379 -2.92 -4.82 -7.75
C SER A 379 -3.38 -6.08 -7.04
N LEU A 380 -3.23 -7.21 -7.70
CA LEU A 380 -3.55 -8.52 -7.17
C LEU A 380 -2.26 -9.33 -7.10
N GLY A 381 -1.62 -9.39 -5.94
CA GLY A 381 -0.45 -10.21 -5.70
C GLY A 381 -0.83 -11.49 -4.99
N THR A 382 -0.39 -12.64 -5.50
CA THR A 382 -0.26 -13.84 -4.66
C THR A 382 1.09 -13.71 -3.96
N GLY A 383 1.12 -13.45 -2.64
CA GLY A 383 2.36 -13.28 -1.90
C GLY A 383 3.33 -14.40 -2.25
N GLY A 384 4.59 -14.06 -2.58
CA GLY A 384 5.58 -14.86 -3.33
C GLY A 384 5.99 -16.24 -2.78
N ILE A 385 5.16 -16.82 -1.92
CA ILE A 385 5.24 -18.17 -1.35
C ILE A 385 4.93 -19.23 -2.41
N PHE A 386 4.30 -18.89 -3.53
CA PHE A 386 3.89 -19.89 -4.51
C PHE A 386 4.99 -20.16 -5.56
N GLY A 387 5.45 -21.41 -5.62
CA GLY A 387 6.43 -21.85 -6.63
C GLY A 387 5.92 -21.76 -8.08
N ALA A 388 6.81 -21.93 -9.06
CA ALA A 388 6.56 -21.70 -10.49
C ALA A 388 5.32 -22.43 -11.09
N SER A 389 4.97 -23.61 -10.57
CA SER A 389 3.79 -24.37 -11.02
C SER A 389 2.47 -23.67 -10.71
N SER A 390 2.43 -22.85 -9.66
CA SER A 390 1.25 -22.05 -9.31
C SER A 390 1.03 -20.89 -10.27
N THR A 391 2.12 -20.28 -10.77
CA THR A 391 2.09 -19.08 -11.60
C THR A 391 1.37 -19.36 -12.92
N GLN A 392 1.64 -20.51 -13.54
CA GLN A 392 0.92 -20.94 -14.74
C GLN A 392 -0.59 -21.06 -14.49
N HIS A 393 -0.98 -21.67 -13.37
CA HIS A 393 -2.40 -21.83 -13.03
C HIS A 393 -3.06 -20.46 -12.77
N HIS A 394 -2.42 -19.59 -11.98
CA HIS A 394 -2.90 -18.23 -11.71
C HIS A 394 -3.07 -17.43 -13.01
N MET A 395 -2.08 -17.45 -13.91
CA MET A 395 -2.20 -16.81 -15.22
C MET A 395 -3.35 -17.41 -16.04
N SER A 396 -3.54 -18.72 -16.00
CA SER A 396 -4.61 -19.39 -16.77
C SER A 396 -6.02 -19.01 -16.34
N VAL A 397 -6.20 -18.49 -15.12
CA VAL A 397 -7.51 -18.13 -14.56
C VAL A 397 -7.69 -16.61 -14.47
N MET A 398 -6.68 -15.88 -14.00
CA MET A 398 -6.77 -14.44 -13.77
C MET A 398 -6.62 -13.61 -15.05
N LEU A 399 -5.70 -13.97 -15.95
CA LEU A 399 -5.52 -13.21 -17.20
C LEU A 399 -6.82 -13.17 -18.04
N PRO A 400 -7.58 -14.28 -18.21
CA PRO A 400 -8.92 -14.22 -18.78
C PRO A 400 -9.87 -13.23 -18.11
N ALA A 401 -9.84 -13.11 -16.78
CA ALA A 401 -10.72 -12.22 -16.06
C ALA A 401 -10.52 -10.75 -16.47
N PHE A 402 -9.26 -10.32 -16.49
CA PHE A 402 -8.90 -8.97 -16.90
C PHE A 402 -9.18 -8.71 -18.38
N VAL A 403 -8.83 -9.65 -19.26
CA VAL A 403 -9.04 -9.49 -20.71
C VAL A 403 -10.53 -9.48 -21.08
N CYS A 404 -11.35 -10.28 -20.40
CA CYS A 404 -12.79 -10.34 -20.65
C CYS A 404 -13.52 -9.08 -20.14
N ALA A 405 -13.16 -8.54 -18.98
CA ALA A 405 -13.92 -7.46 -18.35
C ALA A 405 -13.32 -6.06 -18.52
N GLY A 406 -11.99 -5.94 -18.58
CA GLY A 406 -11.31 -4.66 -18.75
C GLY A 406 -11.31 -4.18 -20.20
N ARG A 407 -11.10 -2.87 -20.37
CA ARG A 407 -10.82 -2.20 -21.66
C ARG A 407 -9.34 -1.81 -21.75
N LEU A 408 -8.47 -2.79 -21.64
CA LEU A 408 -7.03 -2.59 -21.57
C LEU A 408 -6.51 -2.02 -22.90
N ALA A 409 -5.59 -1.08 -22.83
CA ALA A 409 -4.79 -0.58 -23.95
C ALA A 409 -3.43 -1.30 -24.03
N GLU A 410 -3.01 -1.97 -22.96
CA GLU A 410 -1.73 -2.65 -22.87
C GLU A 410 -1.80 -3.85 -21.91
N ILE A 411 -1.13 -4.93 -22.29
CA ILE A 411 -0.91 -6.11 -21.46
C ILE A 411 0.59 -6.38 -21.47
N ASP A 412 1.28 -6.10 -20.37
CA ASP A 412 2.70 -6.35 -20.20
C ASP A 412 2.92 -7.60 -19.35
N VAL A 413 3.45 -8.66 -19.96
CA VAL A 413 3.82 -9.90 -19.27
C VAL A 413 5.34 -10.10 -19.22
N ARG A 414 6.11 -9.04 -19.47
CA ARG A 414 7.57 -9.09 -19.32
C ARG A 414 7.90 -9.24 -17.85
N PHE A 415 8.51 -10.36 -17.49
CA PHE A 415 8.99 -10.61 -16.15
C PHE A 415 10.43 -10.06 -16.04
N ARG A 416 10.66 -9.18 -15.06
CA ARG A 416 12.00 -8.82 -14.58
C ARG A 416 12.11 -9.34 -13.16
N GLY A 417 13.14 -10.10 -12.80
CA GLY A 417 13.32 -10.53 -11.41
C GLY A 417 13.37 -9.34 -10.44
N ASP A 418 13.34 -9.60 -9.12
CA ASP A 418 13.32 -8.56 -8.06
C ASP A 418 14.47 -7.53 -8.10
N ARG A 419 15.48 -7.72 -8.96
CA ARG A 419 16.68 -6.87 -9.02
C ARG A 419 16.49 -5.53 -9.73
N ASP A 420 15.42 -5.34 -10.52
CA ASP A 420 15.34 -4.20 -11.45
C ASP A 420 14.07 -3.35 -11.28
N TYR A 421 13.64 -3.09 -10.04
CA TYR A 421 12.56 -2.13 -9.77
C TYR A 421 12.90 -0.68 -10.20
N GLY A 422 14.16 -0.39 -10.53
CA GLY A 422 14.64 0.94 -10.88
C GLY A 422 14.71 1.25 -12.38
N ASP A 423 14.67 0.24 -13.26
CA ASP A 423 14.88 0.48 -14.68
C ASP A 423 13.55 0.68 -15.41
N PRO A 424 13.37 1.81 -16.12
CA PRO A 424 12.20 1.99 -16.98
C PRO A 424 12.11 0.83 -17.97
N PRO A 425 10.89 0.49 -18.44
CA PRO A 425 10.74 -0.49 -19.51
C PRO A 425 11.55 -0.01 -20.71
N VAL A 426 12.61 -0.76 -21.04
CA VAL A 426 13.46 -0.49 -22.19
C VAL A 426 12.60 -0.70 -23.43
N GLY A 427 12.51 0.33 -24.27
CA GLY A 427 11.75 0.35 -25.53
C GLY A 427 10.30 0.79 -25.39
N THR A 428 9.99 1.98 -25.94
CA THR A 428 8.61 2.38 -26.22
C THR A 428 8.18 1.86 -27.59
N SER A 429 7.19 0.97 -27.63
CA SER A 429 6.56 0.56 -28.89
C SER A 429 6.04 1.76 -29.68
N SER A 430 6.19 1.73 -31.01
CA SER A 430 5.62 2.71 -31.96
C SER A 430 4.10 2.63 -32.05
N ILE A 431 3.52 1.52 -31.57
CA ILE A 431 2.14 1.18 -31.82
C ILE A 431 1.25 2.03 -30.92
N SER A 432 0.32 2.75 -31.54
CA SER A 432 -0.66 3.58 -30.83
C SER A 432 -1.50 2.73 -29.87
N ARG A 433 -1.54 3.13 -28.60
CA ARG A 433 -2.29 2.44 -27.55
C ARG A 433 -3.70 3.02 -27.47
N THR A 434 -4.72 2.19 -27.69
CA THR A 434 -6.13 2.61 -27.63
C THR A 434 -6.88 1.72 -26.65
N PRO A 435 -7.65 2.25 -25.68
CA PRO A 435 -8.44 1.44 -24.75
C PRO A 435 -9.34 0.42 -25.47
N GLY A 436 -9.28 -0.84 -25.04
CA GLY A 436 -9.99 -1.97 -25.68
C GLY A 436 -9.25 -2.58 -26.88
N ARG A 437 -8.15 -1.97 -27.33
CA ARG A 437 -7.25 -2.48 -28.37
C ARG A 437 -5.84 -2.59 -27.79
N ALA A 438 -5.60 -3.69 -27.10
CA ALA A 438 -4.38 -3.89 -26.33
C ALA A 438 -3.17 -4.23 -27.20
N LEU A 439 -2.04 -3.65 -26.83
CA LEU A 439 -0.72 -4.11 -27.20
C LEU A 439 -0.21 -5.12 -26.16
N LEU A 440 0.17 -6.32 -26.60
CA LEU A 440 0.75 -7.34 -25.74
C LEU A 440 2.27 -7.26 -25.76
N PHE A 441 2.91 -6.96 -24.63
CA PHE A 441 4.37 -7.04 -24.47
C PHE A 441 4.75 -8.39 -23.88
N ILE A 442 5.62 -9.13 -24.56
CA ILE A 442 6.12 -10.44 -24.13
C ILE A 442 7.65 -10.47 -24.18
N ARG A 443 8.27 -11.20 -23.24
CA ARG A 443 9.68 -11.60 -23.28
C ARG A 443 9.78 -13.09 -23.61
N ALA A 444 10.91 -13.57 -24.13
CA ALA A 444 11.11 -14.96 -24.55
C ALA A 444 11.23 -15.97 -23.37
N GLU A 445 10.27 -15.97 -22.45
CA GLU A 445 10.24 -16.77 -21.22
C GLU A 445 8.95 -17.60 -21.10
N ASP A 446 8.91 -18.53 -20.13
CA ASP A 446 7.73 -19.37 -19.85
C ASP A 446 6.42 -18.58 -19.65
N PRO A 447 6.38 -17.43 -18.94
CA PRO A 447 5.16 -16.62 -18.79
C PRO A 447 4.57 -16.15 -20.13
N ALA A 448 5.40 -15.86 -21.14
CA ALA A 448 4.91 -15.47 -22.46
C ALA A 448 4.25 -16.64 -23.19
N LEU A 449 4.79 -17.86 -23.06
CA LEU A 449 4.15 -19.05 -23.61
C LEU A 449 2.77 -19.26 -22.99
N TRP A 450 2.67 -19.10 -21.67
CA TRP A 450 1.40 -19.22 -20.96
C TRP A 450 0.40 -18.13 -21.36
N ALA A 451 0.86 -16.88 -21.50
CA ALA A 451 0.03 -15.77 -21.95
C ALA A 451 -0.54 -16.03 -23.36
N LEU A 452 0.31 -16.46 -24.31
CA LEU A 452 -0.12 -16.81 -25.67
C LEU A 452 -1.14 -17.97 -25.67
N ASP A 453 -0.96 -18.96 -24.82
CA ASP A 453 -1.89 -20.10 -24.67
C ASP A 453 -3.25 -19.66 -24.16
N VAL A 454 -3.26 -18.79 -23.15
CA VAL A 454 -4.47 -18.22 -22.58
C VAL A 454 -5.19 -17.37 -23.62
N LEU A 455 -4.49 -16.45 -24.27
CA LEU A 455 -5.07 -15.59 -25.31
C LEU A 455 -5.62 -16.41 -26.47
N ARG A 456 -4.94 -17.50 -26.87
CA ARG A 456 -5.44 -18.42 -27.91
C ARG A 456 -6.80 -19.01 -27.54
N LYS A 457 -7.02 -19.38 -26.27
CA LYS A 457 -8.31 -19.89 -25.79
C LYS A 457 -9.39 -18.81 -25.79
N LEU A 458 -9.01 -17.55 -25.55
CA LEU A 458 -9.92 -16.40 -25.55
C LEU A 458 -10.33 -15.92 -26.95
N LEU A 459 -9.69 -16.40 -28.01
CA LEU A 459 -10.06 -16.05 -29.38
C LEU A 459 -11.53 -16.37 -29.72
N LEU A 460 -12.11 -17.38 -29.07
CA LEU A 460 -13.50 -17.81 -29.30
C LEU A 460 -14.52 -17.14 -28.36
N VAL A 461 -14.06 -16.35 -27.40
CA VAL A 461 -14.91 -15.69 -26.40
C VAL A 461 -14.99 -14.21 -26.70
N GLU A 462 -16.14 -13.58 -26.48
CA GLU A 462 -16.24 -12.12 -26.54
C GLU A 462 -15.47 -11.50 -25.37
N THR A 463 -14.56 -10.58 -25.66
CA THR A 463 -13.67 -9.96 -24.68
C THR A 463 -13.81 -8.45 -24.74
N GLY A 464 -13.77 -7.78 -23.59
CA GLY A 464 -13.72 -6.30 -23.52
C GLY A 464 -12.42 -5.72 -24.07
N THR A 465 -11.37 -6.54 -24.16
CA THR A 465 -10.08 -6.20 -24.75
C THR A 465 -9.78 -7.08 -25.97
N GLN A 466 -9.46 -6.46 -27.10
CA GLN A 466 -8.93 -7.12 -28.30
C GLN A 466 -7.42 -6.90 -28.38
N VAL A 467 -6.62 -7.97 -28.55
CA VAL A 467 -5.18 -7.82 -28.81
C VAL A 467 -4.96 -7.49 -30.27
N THR A 468 -4.49 -6.28 -30.55
CA THR A 468 -4.28 -5.76 -31.92
C THR A 468 -2.83 -5.67 -32.31
N GLY A 469 -1.92 -5.63 -31.33
CA GLY A 469 -0.48 -5.67 -31.55
C GLY A 469 0.20 -6.62 -30.58
N ILE A 470 1.35 -7.15 -30.99
CA ILE A 470 2.26 -7.90 -30.11
C ILE A 470 3.66 -7.29 -30.24
N CYS A 471 4.22 -6.86 -29.12
CA CYS A 471 5.60 -6.42 -29.00
C CYS A 471 6.41 -7.53 -28.32
N VAL A 472 7.42 -8.03 -29.03
CA VAL A 472 8.33 -9.06 -28.54
C VAL A 472 9.63 -8.40 -28.14
N ASP A 473 9.88 -8.35 -26.85
CA ASP A 473 11.08 -7.76 -26.27
C ASP A 473 12.20 -8.81 -26.22
N LEU A 474 13.23 -8.58 -27.04
CA LEU A 474 14.42 -9.41 -27.16
C LEU A 474 15.66 -8.67 -26.67
N THR A 475 15.51 -7.48 -26.08
CA THR A 475 16.65 -6.62 -25.72
C THR A 475 17.60 -7.28 -24.72
N MET A 476 17.05 -8.10 -23.83
CA MET A 476 17.81 -8.82 -22.81
C MET A 476 18.00 -10.29 -23.20
N TRP A 477 18.57 -10.52 -24.39
CA TRP A 477 18.76 -11.86 -24.98
C TRP A 477 19.86 -12.68 -24.31
N GLU A 478 20.84 -12.04 -23.66
CA GLU A 478 22.00 -12.70 -23.02
C GLU A 478 21.57 -13.71 -21.94
N ASP A 479 20.39 -13.52 -21.36
CA ASP A 479 19.79 -14.40 -20.36
C ASP A 479 19.09 -15.64 -20.96
N HIS A 480 18.88 -15.68 -22.28
CA HIS A 480 17.96 -16.61 -22.92
C HIS A 480 18.65 -17.62 -23.83
N ASN A 481 18.20 -18.87 -23.74
CA ASN A 481 18.61 -19.90 -24.69
C ASN A 481 17.85 -19.73 -26.01
N ASP A 482 18.56 -19.80 -27.14
CA ASP A 482 18.03 -20.00 -28.50
C ASP A 482 16.76 -20.85 -28.58
N ARG A 483 16.73 -21.93 -27.79
CA ARG A 483 15.62 -22.87 -27.71
C ARG A 483 14.32 -22.22 -27.23
N ASP A 484 14.38 -21.33 -26.25
CA ASP A 484 13.21 -20.71 -25.64
C ASP A 484 12.64 -19.61 -26.55
N VAL A 485 13.52 -18.85 -27.20
CA VAL A 485 13.17 -17.93 -28.28
C VAL A 485 12.48 -18.65 -29.42
N LYS A 486 13.09 -19.72 -29.96
CA LYS A 486 12.50 -20.55 -31.03
C LYS A 486 11.13 -21.10 -30.61
N ARG A 487 11.00 -21.52 -29.35
CA ARG A 487 9.72 -22.02 -28.79
C ARG A 487 8.68 -20.91 -28.73
N MET A 488 9.04 -19.72 -28.25
CA MET A 488 8.16 -18.54 -28.20
C MET A 488 7.72 -18.11 -29.59
N ILE A 489 8.65 -17.96 -30.55
CA ILE A 489 8.35 -17.56 -31.93
C ILE A 489 7.40 -18.57 -32.61
N LYS A 490 7.66 -19.87 -32.41
CA LYS A 490 6.76 -20.91 -32.90
C LYS A 490 5.36 -20.73 -32.31
N ARG A 491 5.28 -20.48 -31.00
CA ARG A 491 4.01 -20.31 -30.30
C ARG A 491 3.26 -19.06 -30.73
N LEU A 492 3.98 -17.97 -30.95
CA LEU A 492 3.47 -16.72 -31.53
C LEU A 492 2.87 -16.96 -32.91
N CYS A 493 3.57 -17.68 -33.80
CA CYS A 493 3.03 -18.04 -35.12
C CYS A 493 1.73 -18.86 -35.01
N ASP A 494 1.67 -19.83 -34.09
CA ASP A 494 0.48 -20.65 -33.86
C ASP A 494 -0.69 -19.80 -33.35
N PHE A 495 -0.43 -18.86 -32.45
CA PHE A 495 -1.41 -17.90 -31.95
C PHE A 495 -1.94 -17.02 -33.08
N LEU A 496 -1.06 -16.38 -33.85
CA LEU A 496 -1.44 -15.49 -34.97
C LEU A 496 -2.28 -16.22 -36.03
N GLY A 497 -1.90 -17.46 -36.37
CA GLY A 497 -2.68 -18.31 -37.28
C GLY A 497 -4.07 -18.61 -36.73
N SER A 498 -4.18 -18.93 -35.44
CA SER A 498 -5.46 -19.17 -34.76
C SER A 498 -6.31 -17.89 -34.70
N ALA A 499 -5.69 -16.74 -34.42
CA ALA A 499 -6.34 -15.44 -34.32
C ALA A 499 -6.94 -15.01 -35.65
N ARG A 500 -6.18 -15.18 -36.74
CA ARG A 500 -6.66 -14.95 -38.11
C ARG A 500 -7.82 -15.87 -38.48
N ALA A 501 -7.73 -17.17 -38.14
CA ALA A 501 -8.81 -18.13 -38.40
C ALA A 501 -10.11 -17.79 -37.63
N ALA A 502 -9.98 -17.20 -36.44
CA ALA A 502 -11.10 -16.72 -35.63
C ALA A 502 -11.63 -15.32 -36.05
N GLY A 503 -11.07 -14.70 -37.09
CA GLY A 503 -11.46 -13.35 -37.51
C GLY A 503 -10.98 -12.22 -36.59
N LYS A 504 -10.10 -12.52 -35.61
CA LYS A 504 -9.52 -11.56 -34.67
C LYS A 504 -8.07 -11.26 -35.07
N ALA A 505 -7.90 -10.58 -36.19
CA ALA A 505 -6.57 -10.32 -36.73
C ALA A 505 -5.73 -9.46 -35.77
N VAL A 506 -4.49 -9.90 -35.53
CA VAL A 506 -3.44 -9.07 -34.95
C VAL A 506 -2.82 -8.28 -36.10
N GLU A 507 -2.81 -6.97 -35.97
CA GLU A 507 -2.42 -6.06 -37.05
C GLU A 507 -0.91 -5.95 -37.17
N VAL A 508 -0.22 -5.85 -36.03
CA VAL A 508 1.23 -5.59 -35.97
C VAL A 508 1.91 -6.56 -35.00
N VAL A 509 3.06 -7.07 -35.41
CA VAL A 509 4.02 -7.76 -34.56
C VAL A 509 5.32 -6.98 -34.66
N GLU A 510 5.76 -6.42 -33.54
CA GLU A 510 6.99 -5.64 -33.40
C GLU A 510 8.01 -6.46 -32.61
N PHE A 511 9.25 -6.52 -33.08
CA PHE A 511 10.37 -7.10 -32.34
C PHE A 511 11.32 -5.98 -31.92
N LEU A 512 11.60 -5.88 -30.61
CA LEU A 512 12.58 -4.96 -30.06
C LEU A 512 13.89 -5.72 -29.87
N CYS A 513 14.86 -5.44 -30.72
CA CYS A 513 16.13 -6.17 -30.84
C CYS A 513 17.34 -5.29 -30.46
N ALA A 514 17.18 -4.31 -29.57
CA ALA A 514 18.32 -3.55 -29.07
C ALA A 514 19.35 -4.54 -28.50
N ASP A 515 20.57 -4.50 -29.02
CA ASP A 515 21.70 -5.38 -28.64
C ASP A 515 21.59 -6.87 -29.04
N ALA A 516 20.54 -7.31 -29.74
CA ALA A 516 20.46 -8.69 -30.21
C ALA A 516 21.45 -8.95 -31.36
N PRO A 517 22.20 -10.07 -31.37
CA PRO A 517 23.20 -10.34 -32.39
C PRO A 517 22.54 -10.64 -33.74
N ASP A 518 23.24 -10.37 -34.85
CA ASP A 518 22.69 -10.46 -36.21
C ASP A 518 22.14 -11.86 -36.55
N ASP A 519 22.78 -12.91 -36.05
CA ASP A 519 22.36 -14.31 -36.22
C ASP A 519 21.00 -14.60 -35.53
N PHE A 520 20.64 -13.80 -34.53
CA PHE A 520 19.34 -13.90 -33.87
C PHE A 520 18.20 -13.42 -34.77
N LEU A 521 18.44 -12.41 -35.61
CA LEU A 521 17.44 -11.93 -36.57
C LEU A 521 17.07 -13.03 -37.58
N GLU A 522 17.98 -13.97 -37.85
CA GLU A 522 17.71 -15.15 -38.68
C GLU A 522 16.69 -16.12 -38.05
N LEU A 523 16.54 -16.08 -36.72
CA LEU A 523 15.55 -16.89 -36.00
C LEU A 523 14.11 -16.42 -36.23
N ILE A 524 13.92 -15.16 -36.64
CA ILE A 524 12.61 -14.57 -36.88
C ILE A 524 12.11 -15.05 -38.25
N PRO A 525 11.03 -15.85 -38.34
CA PRO A 525 10.51 -16.39 -39.60
C PRO A 525 9.72 -15.29 -40.34
N SER A 526 10.42 -14.27 -40.81
CA SER A 526 9.87 -13.01 -41.32
C SER A 526 8.83 -13.22 -42.42
N LYS A 527 9.07 -14.15 -43.36
CA LYS A 527 8.10 -14.52 -44.41
C LYS A 527 6.79 -15.07 -43.84
N LYS A 528 6.87 -15.94 -42.83
CA LYS A 528 5.68 -16.54 -42.20
C LYS A 528 4.92 -15.47 -41.41
N LEU A 529 5.62 -14.68 -40.60
CA LEU A 529 5.02 -13.61 -39.79
C LEU A 529 4.38 -12.52 -40.66
N ARG A 530 5.05 -12.05 -41.72
CA ARG A 530 4.50 -11.09 -42.68
C ARG A 530 3.26 -11.58 -43.41
N SER A 531 3.09 -12.90 -43.55
CA SER A 531 1.86 -13.45 -44.12
C SER A 531 0.69 -13.46 -43.14
N LEU A 532 0.94 -13.29 -41.84
CA LEU A 532 -0.04 -13.31 -40.75
C LEU A 532 -0.37 -11.93 -40.20
N ALA A 533 0.62 -11.03 -40.09
CA ALA A 533 0.50 -9.67 -39.54
C ALA A 533 1.57 -8.74 -40.15
N ARG A 534 1.43 -7.43 -39.98
CA ARG A 534 2.51 -6.47 -40.30
C ARG A 534 3.68 -6.73 -39.35
N LEU A 535 4.88 -6.92 -39.90
CA LEU A 535 6.07 -7.20 -39.11
C LEU A 535 6.97 -5.96 -39.06
N GLU A 536 7.29 -5.50 -37.86
CA GLU A 536 8.24 -4.43 -37.56
C GLU A 536 9.40 -5.01 -36.74
N ILE A 537 10.62 -4.65 -37.07
CA ILE A 537 11.84 -5.08 -36.36
C ILE A 537 12.61 -3.79 -36.08
N ARG A 538 12.89 -3.52 -34.80
CA ARG A 538 13.63 -2.34 -34.35
C ARG A 538 14.98 -2.75 -33.80
N THR A 539 16.03 -2.18 -34.36
CA THR A 539 17.41 -2.30 -33.90
C THR A 539 17.80 -0.97 -33.23
N GLY A 540 18.62 -1.02 -32.17
CA GLY A 540 18.85 0.11 -31.25
C GLY A 540 19.41 1.39 -31.87
N ASP A 541 19.96 1.32 -33.09
CA ASP A 541 20.67 2.43 -33.74
C ASP A 541 19.79 3.63 -34.16
N GLU A 542 18.45 3.52 -34.11
CA GLU A 542 17.55 4.57 -34.63
C GLU A 542 17.14 5.64 -33.60
N GLU A 543 17.28 5.40 -32.29
CA GLU A 543 16.75 6.35 -31.28
C GLU A 543 17.67 7.57 -31.03
N ASP A 544 18.99 7.44 -31.21
CA ASP A 544 19.95 8.53 -30.96
C ASP A 544 19.97 9.61 -32.06
N ALA A 545 19.39 9.33 -33.25
CA ALA A 545 19.47 10.24 -34.38
C ALA A 545 18.39 11.34 -34.42
N SER A 546 17.39 11.31 -33.52
CA SER A 546 16.21 12.20 -33.59
C SER A 546 16.13 13.31 -32.53
N SER A 547 17.06 13.34 -31.57
CA SER A 547 17.02 14.33 -30.47
C SER A 547 18.08 15.44 -30.53
N SER A 548 18.88 15.56 -31.60
CA SER A 548 20.03 16.48 -31.59
C SER A 548 19.78 17.94 -32.00
N ASP A 549 18.69 18.28 -32.71
CA ASP A 549 18.61 19.59 -33.40
C ASP A 549 17.40 20.47 -33.01
N ALA A 550 16.86 20.31 -31.79
CA ALA A 550 15.99 21.34 -31.20
C ALA A 550 16.86 22.35 -30.44
N GLU A 551 17.53 23.19 -31.23
CA GLU A 551 18.29 24.36 -30.83
C GLU A 551 17.48 25.23 -29.86
N TYR A 552 17.98 25.37 -28.63
CA TYR A 552 17.55 26.39 -27.67
C TYR A 552 18.01 27.76 -28.18
N ASP A 553 17.21 28.41 -29.02
CA ASP A 553 17.28 29.87 -29.19
C ASP A 553 16.56 30.52 -28.00
N LEU A 554 17.36 31.07 -27.08
CA LEU A 554 16.98 31.90 -25.93
C LEU A 554 16.92 33.39 -26.31
#